data_AF-A0A3M1SNU7-F1
#
_entry.id   AF-A0A3M1SNU7-F1
#
_cell.length_a   1.000
_cell.length_b   1.000
_cell.length_c   1.000
_cell.angle_alpha   90.00
_cell.angle_beta   90.00
_cell.angle_gamma   90.00
#
_symmetry.space_group_name_H-M   'P 1'
#
loop_
_entity.id
_entity.type
_entity.pdbx_description
1 polymer ?
#
loop_
_entity_poly.entity_id
_entity_poly.type
_entity_poly.pdbx_seq_one_letter_code
_entity_poly.pdbx_strand_id
1 'polypeptide(L)' 'MNIDSMTHAARKAMNHNPEIRTWIENYIKNKVRAEKSELSDQEFEYYWKYHKPEIIHERSLEGFLAYREHKTNK' A
#
# COMPACT_ATOMS: atom_id res chain seq x y z
N MET A 1 -1.05 7.76 -20.24
CA MET A 1 -1.97 7.08 -19.31
C MET A 1 -2.35 8.05 -18.22
N ASN A 2 -3.64 8.17 -17.87
CA ASN A 2 -4.10 9.00 -16.75
C ASN A 2 -3.78 8.30 -15.41
N ILE A 3 -3.41 9.05 -14.38
CA ILE A 3 -3.17 8.57 -13.01
C ILE A 3 -4.38 7.76 -12.52
N ASP A 4 -5.61 8.22 -12.76
CA ASP A 4 -6.82 7.51 -12.33
C ASP A 4 -6.92 6.10 -12.96
N SER A 5 -6.54 5.98 -14.23
CA SER A 5 -6.52 4.71 -14.94
C SER A 5 -5.46 3.76 -14.36
N MET A 6 -4.31 4.30 -13.93
CA MET A 6 -3.25 3.52 -13.30
C MET A 6 -3.62 3.10 -11.87
N THR A 7 -4.24 3.97 -11.08
CA THR A 7 -4.78 3.66 -9.76
C THR A 7 -5.86 2.58 -9.85
N HIS A 8 -6.76 2.67 -10.82
CA HIS A 8 -7.76 1.64 -11.07
C HIS A 8 -7.11 0.29 -11.44
N ALA A 9 -6.08 0.30 -12.31
CA ALA A 9 -5.35 -0.91 -12.68
C ALA A 9 -4.61 -1.53 -11.48
N ALA A 10 -3.97 -0.72 -10.64
CA ALA A 10 -3.29 -1.17 -9.42
C ALA A 10 -4.28 -1.87 -8.47
N ARG A 11 -5.44 -1.26 -8.23
CA ARG A 11 -6.50 -1.86 -7.40
C ARG A 11 -7.03 -3.16 -7.99
N LYS A 12 -7.21 -3.23 -9.31
CA LYS A 12 -7.62 -4.45 -10.00
C LYS A 12 -6.60 -5.57 -9.79
N ALA A 13 -5.30 -5.28 -9.91
CA ALA A 13 -4.23 -6.25 -9.67
C ALA A 13 -4.23 -6.77 -8.22
N MET A 14 -4.40 -5.88 -7.24
CA MET A 14 -4.52 -6.25 -5.82
C MET A 14 -5.74 -7.12 -5.52
N ASN A 15 -6.87 -6.86 -6.18
CA ASN A 15 -8.07 -7.67 -5.99
C ASN A 15 -7.95 -9.05 -6.64
N HIS A 16 -7.16 -9.18 -7.71
CA HIS A 16 -7.00 -10.44 -8.43
C HIS A 16 -5.92 -11.36 -7.82
N ASN A 17 -4.84 -10.78 -7.27
CA ASN A 17 -3.72 -11.54 -6.72
C ASN A 17 -3.48 -11.19 -5.23
N PRO A 18 -3.82 -12.10 -4.30
CA PRO A 18 -3.61 -11.90 -2.87
C PRO A 18 -2.14 -11.64 -2.49
N GLU A 19 -1.16 -12.23 -3.19
CA GLU A 19 0.26 -12.00 -2.89
C GLU A 19 0.68 -10.56 -3.20
N ILE A 20 0.21 -10.01 -4.34
CA ILE A 20 0.43 -8.61 -4.70
C ILE A 20 -0.18 -7.73 -3.61
N ARG A 21 -1.41 -8.04 -3.19
CA ARG A 21 -2.11 -7.29 -2.14
C ARG A 21 -1.33 -7.31 -0.83
N THR A 22 -0.93 -8.48 -0.33
CA THR A 22 -0.19 -8.60 0.94
C THR A 22 1.14 -7.86 0.88
N TRP A 23 1.88 -7.95 -0.22
CA TRP A 23 3.14 -7.23 -0.37
C TRP A 23 2.93 -5.71 -0.33
N ILE A 24 1.95 -5.22 -1.08
CA ILE A 24 1.63 -3.78 -1.14
C ILE A 24 1.15 -3.28 0.22
N GLU A 25 0.26 -4.01 0.89
CA GLU A 25 -0.24 -3.62 2.21
C GLU A 25 0.90 -3.52 3.23
N ASN A 26 1.87 -4.44 3.21
CA ASN A 26 3.03 -4.39 4.10
C ASN A 26 4.00 -3.24 3.75
N TYR A 27 4.27 -3.04 2.45
CA TYR A 27 5.10 -1.94 1.99
C TYR A 27 4.54 -0.58 2.43
N ILE A 28 3.24 -0.36 2.21
CA ILE A 28 2.56 0.87 2.60
C ILE A 28 2.47 0.98 4.13
N LYS A 29 2.17 -0.11 4.85
CA LYS A 29 2.17 -0.10 6.32
C LYS A 29 3.51 0.38 6.89
N ASN A 30 4.63 -0.10 6.35
CA ASN A 30 5.96 0.29 6.80
C ASN A 30 6.26 1.77 6.52
N LYS A 31 5.86 2.28 5.34
CA LYS A 31 5.99 3.72 5.03
C LYS A 31 5.17 4.58 5.98
N VAL A 32 3.91 4.23 6.18
CA VAL A 32 3.02 4.96 7.10
C VAL A 32 3.54 4.87 8.54
N ARG A 33 4.14 3.75 8.96
CA ARG A 33 4.79 3.62 10.27
C ARG A 33 5.93 4.62 10.45
N ALA A 34 6.74 4.81 9.40
CA ALA A 34 7.83 5.79 9.40
C ALA A 34 7.31 7.24 9.39
N GLU A 35 6.25 7.51 8.62
CA GLU A 35 5.57 8.82 8.58
C GLU A 35 4.87 9.16 9.90
N LYS A 36 4.44 8.13 10.65
CA LYS A 36 3.80 8.20 11.98
C LYS A 36 4.75 7.81 13.11
N SER A 37 6.01 8.22 13.01
CA SER A 37 7.07 7.90 13.99
C SER A 37 6.77 8.42 15.41
N GLU A 38 5.89 9.42 15.52
CA GLU A 38 5.42 10.00 16.79
C GLU A 38 4.46 9.10 17.56
N LEU A 39 3.79 8.17 16.88
CA LEU A 39 2.88 7.22 17.52
C LEU A 39 3.67 6.08 18.16
N SER A 40 3.26 5.67 19.36
CA SER A 40 3.67 4.39 19.91
C SER A 40 3.17 3.24 19.04
N ASP A 41 3.74 2.05 19.21
CA ASP A 41 3.33 0.88 18.41
C ASP A 41 1.85 0.54 18.60
N GLN A 42 1.33 0.68 19.82
CA GLN A 42 -0.09 0.44 20.10
C GLN A 42 -0.98 1.47 19.40
N GLU A 43 -0.67 2.76 19.52
CA GLU A 43 -1.42 3.83 18.85
C GLU A 43 -1.36 3.69 17.33
N PHE A 44 -0.21 3.29 16.78
CA PHE A 44 -0.05 3.03 15.37
C PHE A 44 -0.92 1.86 14.89
N GLU A 45 -0.97 0.74 15.62
CA GLU A 45 -1.83 -0.38 15.23
C GLU A 45 -3.32 -0.02 15.27
N TYR A 46 -3.75 0.80 16.24
CA TYR A 46 -5.11 1.36 16.23
C TYR A 46 -5.32 2.27 15.02
N TYR A 47 -4.43 3.22 14.78
CA TYR A 47 -4.49 4.11 13.61
C TYR A 47 -4.59 3.31 12.30
N TRP A 48 -3.72 2.33 12.12
CA TRP A 48 -3.67 1.48 10.94
C TRP A 48 -4.95 0.68 10.76
N LYS A 49 -5.49 0.08 11.83
CA LYS A 49 -6.74 -0.69 11.78
C LYS A 49 -7.90 0.11 11.18
N TYR A 50 -8.01 1.40 11.51
CA TYR A 50 -9.11 2.25 11.06
C TYR A 50 -8.86 2.91 9.70
N HIS A 51 -7.62 3.31 9.40
CA HIS A 51 -7.32 4.09 8.18
C HIS A 51 -6.78 3.23 7.02
N LYS A 52 -6.43 1.96 7.27
CA LYS A 52 -5.88 1.06 6.23
C LYS A 52 -6.70 1.07 4.93
N PRO A 53 -8.04 0.92 4.92
CA PRO A 53 -8.78 0.84 3.66
C PRO A 53 -8.60 2.06 2.76
N GLU A 54 -8.65 3.26 3.35
CA GLU A 54 -8.51 4.54 2.64
C GLU A 54 -7.07 4.77 2.20
N ILE A 55 -6.11 4.55 3.08
CA ILE A 55 -4.67 4.66 2.78
C ILE A 55 -4.29 3.72 1.63
N ILE A 56 -4.75 2.47 1.66
CA ILE A 56 -4.47 1.50 0.60
C ILE A 56 -5.15 1.90 -0.71
N HIS A 57 -6.35 2.48 -0.65
CA HIS A 57 -7.04 2.97 -1.83
C HIS A 57 -6.24 4.10 -2.50
N GLU A 58 -5.86 5.12 -1.74
CA GLU A 58 -5.13 6.31 -2.20
C GLU A 58 -3.71 5.97 -2.67
N ARG A 59 -3.01 5.10 -1.94
CA ARG A 59 -1.62 4.73 -2.20
C ARG A 59 -1.47 3.44 -3.01
N SER A 60 -2.56 2.94 -3.59
CA SER A 60 -2.56 1.69 -4.37
C SER A 60 -1.58 1.74 -5.56
N LEU A 61 -1.53 2.88 -6.27
CA LEU A 61 -0.61 3.07 -7.38
C LEU A 61 0.85 3.05 -6.94
N GLU A 62 1.18 3.78 -5.86
CA GLU A 62 2.52 3.81 -5.28
C GLU A 62 3.01 2.40 -4.93
N GLY A 63 2.21 1.66 -4.18
CA GLY A 63 2.55 0.31 -3.77
C GLY A 63 2.72 -0.64 -4.97
N PHE A 64 1.86 -0.52 -5.98
CA PHE A 64 1.95 -1.35 -7.18
C PHE A 64 3.22 -1.07 -8.00
N LEU A 65 3.62 0.20 -8.14
CA LEU A 65 4.87 0.56 -8.82
C LEU A 65 6.08 0.01 -8.06
N ALA A 66 6.11 0.14 -6.73
CA ALA A 66 7.17 -0.42 -5.90
C ALA A 66 7.24 -1.96 -6.01
N TYR A 67 6.10 -2.64 -6.08
CA TYR A 67 6.05 -4.09 -6.28
C TYR A 67 6.67 -4.50 -7.62
N ARG A 68 6.33 -3.78 -8.70
CA ARG A 68 6.87 -4.04 -10.03
C ARG A 68 8.38 -3.87 -10.05
N GLU A 69 8.89 -2.78 -9.50
CA GLU A 69 10.32 -2.52 -9.38
C GLU A 69 11.04 -3.62 -8.59
N HIS A 70 10.50 -4.01 -7.44
CA HIS A 70 11.04 -5.11 -6.63
C HIS A 70 11.03 -6.47 -7.36
N LYS A 71 10.09 -6.71 -8.28
CA LYS A 71 10.06 -7.92 -9.11
C LYS A 71 11.02 -7.87 -10.30
N THR A 72 11.33 -6.69 -10.82
CA THR A 72 12.29 -6.51 -11.92
C THR A 72 13.74 -6.53 -11.42
N ASN A 73 14.00 -6.11 -10.18
CA ASN A 73 15.33 -6.09 -9.58
C ASN A 73 15.70 -7.42 -8.86
N LYS A 74 14.97 -8.50 -9.12
CA LYS A 74 15.22 -9.86 -8.63
C LYS A 74 15.57 -10.78 -9.77
#